data_AF-A0A6P1DXC8-F1
#
_entry.id   AF-A0A6P1DXC8-F1
#
_cell.length_a   1.000
_cell.length_b   1.000
_cell.length_c   1.000
_cell.angle_alpha   90.00
_cell.angle_beta   90.00
_cell.angle_gamma   90.00
#
_symmetry.space_group_name_H-M   'P 1'
#
loop_
_entity.id
_entity.type
_entity.pdbx_description
1 polymer ?
#
loop_
_entity_poly.entity_id
_entity_poly.type
_entity_poly.pdbx_seq_one_letter_code
_entity_poly.pdbx_strand_id
1 'polypeptide(L)'
;MSAPFCRKHLSIEGLLKEAHRVFRRIPDAPGHDIALVDHLMSGLALFGLKYPSLLQFDQDCREETTRANLKALYGIEQAPSDTRLRERLDELDPSHVRPLYKALL
;
A
#
# COMPACT_ATOMS: atom_id res chain seq x y z
N MET A 1 5.36 33.32 5.00
CA MET A 1 4.51 32.33 5.71
C MET A 1 5.34 31.08 5.89
N SER A 2 5.80 30.78 7.10
CA SER A 2 6.59 29.58 7.36
C SER A 2 5.66 28.37 7.36
N ALA A 3 5.98 27.34 6.58
CA ALA A 3 5.22 26.10 6.57
C ALA A 3 5.16 25.52 8.00
N PRO A 4 4.01 24.94 8.42
CA PRO A 4 3.89 24.33 9.73
C PRO A 4 4.97 23.27 9.90
N PHE A 5 5.56 23.19 11.10
CA PHE A 5 6.59 22.24 11.47
C PHE A 5 6.01 20.82 11.53
N CYS A 6 5.76 20.23 10.36
CA CYS A 6 5.34 18.85 10.25
C CYS A 6 6.61 17.99 10.31
N ARG A 7 6.72 17.14 11.35
CA ARG A 7 7.78 16.12 11.39
C ARG A 7 7.68 15.32 10.09
N LYS A 8 8.80 15.16 9.37
CA LYS A 8 8.85 14.61 7.99
C LYS A 8 8.10 13.27 7.78
N HIS A 9 7.85 12.54 8.86
CA HIS A 9 7.20 11.23 8.87
C HIS A 9 5.80 11.21 9.54
N LEU A 10 5.30 12.35 10.03
CA LEU A 10 3.98 12.47 10.68
C LEU A 10 2.92 13.12 9.77
N SER A 11 3.22 13.28 8.48
CA SER A 11 2.22 13.54 7.45
C SER A 11 1.80 12.23 6.78
N ILE A 12 0.60 12.19 6.20
CA ILE A 12 0.15 11.03 5.42
C ILE A 12 1.11 10.73 4.26
N GLU A 13 1.59 11.75 3.57
CA GLU A 13 2.57 11.61 2.49
C GLU A 13 3.89 11.00 2.99
N GLY A 14 4.40 11.46 4.14
CA GLY A 14 5.60 10.91 4.77
C GLY A 14 5.42 9.46 5.19
N LEU A 15 4.25 9.11 5.74
CA LEU A 15 3.90 7.75 6.12
C LEU A 15 3.84 6.83 4.91
N LEU A 16 3.14 7.22 3.84
CA LEU A 16 3.00 6.41 2.63
C LEU A 16 4.36 6.21 1.94
N LYS A 17 5.20 7.25 1.88
CA LYS A 17 6.57 7.13 1.38
C LYS A 17 7.42 6.17 2.20
N GLU A 18 7.30 6.22 3.53
CA GLU A 18 8.04 5.33 4.41
C GLU A 18 7.54 3.88 4.32
N ALA A 19 6.21 3.68 4.28
CA ALA A 19 5.60 2.37 4.05
C ALA A 19 6.07 1.75 2.74
N HIS A 20 6.00 2.52 1.65
CA HIS A 20 6.47 2.07 0.35
C HIS A 20 7.97 1.73 0.36
N ARG A 21 8.80 2.52 1.06
CA ARG A 21 10.24 2.25 1.21
C ARG A 21 10.52 0.95 1.95
N VAL A 22 9.79 0.69 3.03
CA VAL A 22 9.94 -0.53 3.84
C VAL A 22 9.43 -1.75 3.07
N PHE A 23 8.25 -1.66 2.46
CA PHE A 23 7.63 -2.76 1.70
C PHE A 23 8.45 -3.18 0.49
N ARG A 24 9.11 -2.26 -0.23
CA ARG A 24 10.04 -2.60 -1.32
C ARG A 24 11.23 -3.46 -0.90
N ARG A 25 11.57 -3.50 0.40
CA ARG A 25 12.69 -4.31 0.92
C ARG A 25 12.26 -5.70 1.35
N ILE A 26 10.95 -5.97 1.40
CA ILE A 26 10.44 -7.30 1.70
C ILE A 26 10.74 -8.20 0.48
N PRO A 27 11.35 -9.38 0.68
CA PRO A 27 11.62 -10.30 -0.42
C PRO A 27 10.33 -10.66 -1.16
N ASP A 28 10.36 -10.53 -2.48
CA ASP A 28 9.24 -10.91 -3.34
C ASP A 28 9.56 -12.23 -4.06
N ALA A 29 8.60 -13.14 -4.07
CA ALA A 29 8.75 -14.40 -4.79
C ALA A 29 8.63 -14.16 -6.30
N PRO A 30 9.43 -14.84 -7.14
CA PRO A 30 9.30 -14.74 -8.59
C PRO A 30 8.01 -15.45 -9.07
N GLY A 31 7.49 -15.05 -10.23
CA GLY A 31 6.36 -15.72 -10.89
C GLY A 31 4.99 -15.11 -10.64
N HIS A 32 4.92 -13.93 -10.02
CA HIS A 32 3.68 -13.16 -9.87
C HIS A 32 3.64 -11.99 -10.85
N ASP A 33 2.47 -11.73 -11.43
CA ASP A 33 2.27 -10.63 -12.40
C ASP A 33 2.29 -9.24 -11.73
N ILE A 34 2.00 -9.20 -10.42
CA ILE A 34 1.88 -7.99 -9.62
C ILE A 34 2.88 -8.06 -8.47
N ALA A 35 3.66 -7.01 -8.27
CA ALA A 35 4.68 -6.96 -7.23
C ALA A 35 4.07 -7.02 -5.82
N LEU A 36 4.78 -7.64 -4.87
CA LEU A 36 4.34 -7.69 -3.47
C LEU A 36 4.16 -6.30 -2.86
N VAL A 37 4.99 -5.33 -3.26
CA VAL A 37 4.83 -3.93 -2.80
C VAL A 37 3.47 -3.35 -3.17
N ASP A 38 2.96 -3.66 -4.37
CA ASP A 38 1.65 -3.19 -4.80
C ASP A 38 0.54 -3.84 -3.97
N HIS A 39 0.65 -5.13 -3.64
CA HIS A 39 -0.30 -5.80 -2.74
C HIS A 39 -0.32 -5.14 -1.36
N LEU A 40 0.85 -4.87 -0.78
CA LEU A 40 0.96 -4.24 0.53
C LEU A 40 0.43 -2.81 0.54
N MET A 41 0.77 -2.02 -0.49
CA MET A 41 0.25 -0.66 -0.63
C MET A 41 -1.25 -0.65 -0.93
N SER A 42 -1.79 -1.62 -1.68
CA SER A 42 -3.23 -1.80 -1.87
C SER A 42 -3.95 -2.15 -0.58
N GLY A 43 -3.38 -3.00 0.28
CA GLY A 43 -3.90 -3.24 1.62
C GLY A 43 -3.94 -1.95 2.44
N LEU A 44 -2.85 -1.17 2.42
CA LEU A 44 -2.79 0.13 3.11
C LEU A 44 -3.81 1.14 2.56
N ALA A 45 -4.03 1.17 1.25
CA ALA A 45 -5.01 2.01 0.59
C ALA A 45 -6.44 1.61 0.95
N LEU A 46 -6.76 0.32 0.94
CA LEU A 46 -8.07 -0.20 1.33
C LEU A 46 -8.45 0.25 2.74
N PHE A 47 -7.54 0.08 3.71
CA PHE A 47 -7.80 0.50 5.09
C PHE A 47 -7.78 2.02 5.26
N GLY A 48 -6.85 2.71 4.60
CA GLY A 48 -6.71 4.17 4.68
C GLY A 48 -7.90 4.93 4.08
N LEU A 49 -8.43 4.43 2.96
CA LEU A 49 -9.62 4.97 2.28
C LEU A 49 -10.93 4.40 2.84
N LYS A 50 -10.86 3.48 3.81
CA LYS A 50 -12.00 2.88 4.51
C LYS A 50 -13.00 2.21 3.56
N TYR A 51 -12.48 1.45 2.61
CA TYR A 51 -13.32 0.64 1.73
C TYR A 51 -14.15 -0.36 2.54
N PRO A 52 -15.43 -0.57 2.18
CA PRO A 52 -16.32 -1.46 2.92
C PRO A 52 -15.97 -2.94 2.72
N SER A 53 -15.24 -3.28 1.66
CA SER A 53 -14.76 -4.65 1.39
C SER A 53 -13.61 -4.64 0.36
N LEU A 54 -12.89 -5.76 0.29
CA LEU A 54 -11.89 -6.03 -0.76
C LEU A 54 -12.51 -6.03 -2.16
N LEU A 55 -13.73 -6.57 -2.28
CA LEU A 55 -14.44 -6.62 -3.57
C LEU A 55 -14.78 -5.21 -4.08
N GLN A 56 -15.21 -4.30 -3.19
CA GLN A 56 -15.47 -2.91 -3.58
C GLN A 56 -14.19 -2.21 -4.03
N PHE A 57 -13.07 -2.47 -3.33
CA PHE A 57 -11.77 -1.92 -3.73
C PHE A 57 -11.34 -2.40 -5.12
N ASP A 58 -11.45 -3.70 -5.41
CA ASP A 58 -11.15 -4.27 -6.74
C ASP A 58 -12.00 -3.61 -7.84
N GLN A 59 -13.31 -3.48 -7.62
CA GLN A 59 -14.22 -2.85 -8.58
C GLN A 59 -13.81 -1.40 -8.87
N ASP A 60 -13.58 -0.60 -7.83
CA ASP A 60 -13.23 0.81 -7.98
C ASP A 60 -11.85 1.00 -8.63
N CYS A 61 -10.90 0.08 -8.41
CA CYS A 61 -9.56 0.14 -9.04
C CYS A 61 -9.60 0.05 -10.57
N ARG A 62 -10.71 -0.40 -11.15
CA ARG A 62 -10.90 -0.47 -12.61
C ARG A 62 -11.22 0.90 -13.20
N GLU A 63 -11.81 1.78 -12.42
CA GLU A 63 -12.09 3.17 -12.80
C GLU A 63 -10.77 3.93 -13.00
N GLU A 64 -10.66 4.63 -14.13
CA GLU A 64 -9.42 5.29 -14.53
C GLU A 64 -8.96 6.33 -13.52
N THR A 65 -9.89 7.14 -13.01
CA THR A 65 -9.60 8.18 -12.00
C THR A 65 -9.09 7.56 -10.70
N THR A 66 -9.73 6.49 -10.23
CA THR A 66 -9.32 5.81 -9.00
C THR A 66 -7.93 5.20 -9.18
N ARG A 67 -7.68 4.53 -10.30
CA ARG A 67 -6.36 3.98 -10.63
C ARG A 67 -5.28 5.05 -10.65
N ALA A 68 -5.55 6.19 -11.30
CA ALA A 68 -4.61 7.32 -11.33
C ALA A 68 -4.34 7.89 -9.93
N ASN A 69 -5.37 8.00 -9.09
CA ASN A 69 -5.24 8.47 -7.71
C ASN A 69 -4.45 7.50 -6.84
N LEU A 70 -4.71 6.19 -6.95
CA LEU A 70 -3.97 5.15 -6.21
C LEU A 70 -2.49 5.15 -6.60
N LYS A 71 -2.18 5.32 -7.89
CA LYS A 71 -0.81 5.48 -8.34
C LYS A 71 -0.16 6.75 -7.79
N ALA A 72 -0.85 7.90 -7.86
CA ALA A 72 -0.29 9.17 -7.42
C ALA A 72 -0.10 9.28 -5.89
N LEU A 73 -1.06 8.75 -5.11
CA LEU A 73 -1.07 8.89 -3.65
C LEU A 73 -0.37 7.73 -2.93
N TYR A 74 -0.62 6.49 -3.39
CA TYR A 74 -0.12 5.28 -2.74
C TYR A 74 1.04 4.63 -3.51
N GLY A 75 1.37 5.08 -4.72
CA GLY A 75 2.44 4.48 -5.52
C GLY A 75 2.11 3.08 -6.05
N ILE A 76 0.82 2.72 -6.10
CA ILE A 76 0.37 1.41 -6.59
C ILE A 76 0.43 1.44 -8.12
N GLU A 77 1.32 0.66 -8.73
CA GLU A 77 1.42 0.56 -10.19
C GLU A 77 0.29 -0.31 -10.75
N GLN A 78 0.04 -1.46 -10.12
CA GLN A 78 -1.04 -2.36 -10.48
C GLN A 78 -1.76 -2.90 -9.23
N ALA A 79 -3.02 -2.48 -9.02
CA ALA A 79 -3.82 -3.01 -7.93
C ALA A 79 -4.22 -4.48 -8.22
N PRO A 80 -4.06 -5.40 -7.25
CA PRO A 80 -4.52 -6.79 -7.38
C PRO A 80 -6.04 -6.89 -7.23
N SER A 81 -6.60 -7.99 -7.72
CA SER A 81 -7.99 -8.37 -7.42
C SER A 81 -8.15 -8.72 -5.93
N ASP A 82 -9.40 -8.74 -5.46
CA ASP A 82 -9.73 -9.09 -4.07
C ASP A 82 -9.12 -10.44 -3.62
N THR A 83 -9.07 -11.40 -4.55
CA THR A 83 -8.63 -12.77 -4.32
C THR A 83 -7.11 -12.84 -4.30
N ARG A 84 -6.44 -12.25 -5.30
CA ARG A 84 -4.97 -12.18 -5.35
C ARG A 84 -4.40 -11.40 -4.17
N LEU A 85 -5.09 -10.34 -3.75
CA LEU A 85 -4.70 -9.56 -2.58
C LEU A 85 -4.66 -10.43 -1.31
N ARG A 86 -5.68 -11.27 -1.10
CA ARG A 86 -5.72 -12.18 0.05
C ARG A 86 -4.67 -13.27 -0.05
N GLU A 87 -4.64 -14.02 -1.15
CA GLU A 87 -3.69 -15.12 -1.35
C GLU A 87 -2.25 -14.66 -1.09
N ARG A 88 -1.86 -13.51 -1.63
CA ARG A 88 -0.50 -12.99 -1.48
C ARG A 88 -0.18 -12.53 -0.06
N LEU A 89 -1.14 -11.89 0.63
CA LEU A 89 -0.93 -11.37 1.97
C LEU A 89 -1.05 -12.45 3.06
N ASP A 90 -1.88 -13.46 2.85
CA ASP A 90 -2.05 -14.59 3.78
C ASP A 90 -0.78 -15.46 3.86
N GLU A 91 0.02 -15.51 2.79
CA GLU A 91 1.32 -16.19 2.74
C GLU A 91 2.47 -15.40 3.38
N LEU A 92 2.29 -14.09 3.60
CA LEU A 92 3.35 -13.23 4.10
C LEU A 92 3.51 -13.39 5.62
N ASP A 93 4.71 -13.79 6.07
CA ASP A 93 5.02 -13.77 7.50
C ASP A 93 4.95 -12.32 8.03
N PRO A 94 4.09 -12.04 9.04
CA PRO A 94 3.94 -10.71 9.64
C PRO A 94 5.24 -10.10 10.18
N SER A 95 6.26 -10.91 10.45
CA SER A 95 7.59 -10.45 10.86
C SER A 95 8.22 -9.48 9.86
N HIS A 96 7.90 -9.62 8.56
CA HIS A 96 8.37 -8.73 7.49
C HIS A 96 7.73 -7.34 7.51
N VAL A 97 6.52 -7.21 8.06
CA VAL A 97 5.79 -5.93 8.15
C VAL A 97 6.17 -5.17 9.43
N ARG A 98 6.65 -5.87 10.45
CA ARG A 98 7.06 -5.31 11.75
C ARG A 98 8.03 -4.11 11.68
N PRO A 99 9.03 -4.05 10.78
CA PRO A 99 9.92 -2.91 10.64
C PRO A 99 9.20 -1.59 10.33
N LEU A 100 8.05 -1.63 9.66
CA LEU A 100 7.28 -0.43 9.35
C LEU A 100 6.80 0.26 10.62
N TYR A 101 6.26 -0.49 11.59
CA TYR A 101 5.81 0.07 12.86
C TYR A 101 6.95 0.79 13.60
N LYS A 102 8.17 0.26 13.53
CA LYS A 102 9.35 0.91 14.13
C LYS A 102 9.78 2.17 13.37
N ALA A 103 9.56 2.22 12.07
CA ALA A 103 9.91 3.38 11.24
C ALA A 103 8.93 4.54 11.38
N LEU A 104 7.70 4.26 11.84
CA LEU A 104 6.62 5.24 12.03
C LEU A 104 6.47 5.74 13.49
N LEU A 105 7.16 5.10 14.45
CA LEU A 105 7.25 5.52 15.86
C LEU A 105 8.43 6.48 16.07
#